data_AF-A0A6B1D051-F1
#
_entry.id   AF-A0A6B1D051-F1
#
_cell.length_a   1.000
_cell.length_b   1.000
_cell.length_c   1.000
_cell.angle_alpha   90.00
_cell.angle_beta   90.00
_cell.angle_gamma   90.00
#
_symmetry.space_group_name_H-M   'P 1'
#
loop_
_entity.id
_entity.type
_entity.pdbx_description
1 polymer ?
#
loop_
_entity_poly.entity_id
_entity_poly.type
_entity_poly.pdbx_seq_one_letter_code
_entity_poly.pdbx_strand_id
1 'polypeptide(L)'
;MSFSTIVVDLQNALKRDMPQIRFLLLKNPAMAYTRIVEIGRDVGLKYDIQLIVNFPQEGKIEQFDMYGKQDLSLIIDKERRNFPIYRHIIKEKAKEIFGDIKVEDAYMYEGKEGARVWTRNGKIDILPHSLHIWTVFDDDVTTYCDWLLENVYLFGKLS
;
A
#
# COMPACT_ATOMS: atom_id res chain seq x y z
N MET A 1 -5.54 -13.32 5.22
CA MET A 1 -4.69 -12.65 4.21
C MET A 1 -3.97 -11.51 4.90
N SER A 2 -2.65 -11.44 4.83
CA SER A 2 -1.83 -10.40 5.48
C SER A 2 -1.09 -9.56 4.44
N PHE A 3 -0.73 -8.34 4.81
CA PHE A 3 0.03 -7.39 4.01
C PHE A 3 1.42 -7.96 3.73
N SER A 4 2.04 -8.54 4.77
CA SER A 4 3.32 -9.24 4.67
C SER A 4 3.35 -10.26 3.53
N THR A 5 2.33 -11.12 3.43
CA THR A 5 2.25 -12.13 2.37
C THR A 5 2.08 -11.51 0.98
N ILE A 6 1.21 -10.50 0.84
CA ILE A 6 0.98 -9.79 -0.42
C ILE A 6 2.28 -9.14 -0.92
N VAL A 7 3.02 -8.49 -0.02
CA VAL A 7 4.26 -7.80 -0.33
C VAL A 7 5.37 -8.78 -0.73
N VAL A 8 5.51 -9.91 -0.03
CA VAL A 8 6.49 -10.95 -0.40
C VAL A 8 6.20 -11.49 -1.80
N ASP A 9 4.94 -11.77 -2.11
CA ASP A 9 4.53 -12.20 -3.45
C ASP A 9 4.85 -11.17 -4.52
N LEU A 10 4.56 -9.89 -4.24
CA LEU A 10 4.90 -8.78 -5.13
C LEU A 10 6.40 -8.67 -5.37
N GLN A 11 7.20 -8.67 -4.31
CA GLN A 11 8.66 -8.58 -4.39
C GLN A 11 9.25 -9.74 -5.19
N ASN A 12 8.76 -10.97 -4.97
CA ASN A 12 9.19 -12.14 -5.74
C ASN A 12 8.83 -12.03 -7.23
N ALA A 13 7.64 -11.52 -7.55
CA ALA A 13 7.21 -11.31 -8.93
C ALA A 13 8.04 -10.23 -9.63
N LEU A 14 8.25 -9.08 -8.97
CA LEU A 14 9.09 -7.99 -9.49
C LEU A 14 10.53 -8.45 -9.68
N LYS A 15 11.11 -9.14 -8.68
CA LYS A 15 12.49 -9.68 -8.75
C LYS A 15 12.69 -10.62 -9.94
N ARG A 16 11.72 -11.48 -10.22
CA ARG A 16 11.76 -12.40 -11.37
C ARG A 16 11.78 -11.66 -12.71
N ASP A 17 11.05 -10.54 -12.81
CA ASP A 17 10.93 -9.75 -14.05
C ASP A 17 11.97 -8.62 -14.16
N MET A 18 12.82 -8.42 -13.15
CA MET A 18 13.79 -7.30 -13.09
C MET A 18 14.66 -7.12 -14.34
N PRO A 19 15.21 -8.18 -14.97
CA PRO A 19 15.98 -8.01 -16.20
C PRO A 19 15.16 -7.34 -17.33
N GLN A 20 13.90 -7.74 -17.48
CA GLN A 20 12.98 -7.16 -18.46
C GLN A 20 12.63 -5.72 -18.10
N ILE A 21 12.32 -5.44 -16.83
CA ILE A 21 12.02 -4.10 -16.33
C ILE A 21 13.19 -3.13 -16.64
N ARG A 22 14.42 -3.54 -16.31
CA ARG A 22 15.64 -2.74 -16.58
C ARG A 22 15.81 -2.47 -18.07
N PHE A 23 15.62 -3.49 -18.90
CA PHE A 23 15.70 -3.34 -20.35
C PHE A 23 14.64 -2.37 -20.91
N LEU A 24 13.40 -2.46 -20.42
CA LEU A 24 12.32 -1.55 -20.82
C LEU A 24 12.60 -0.11 -20.37
N LEU A 25 13.16 0.07 -19.17
CA LEU A 25 13.44 1.40 -18.62
C LEU A 25 14.47 2.16 -19.46
N LEU A 26 15.51 1.46 -19.95
CA LEU A 26 16.50 2.03 -20.87
C LEU A 26 15.89 2.49 -22.21
N LYS A 27 14.79 1.87 -22.64
CA LYS A 27 14.11 2.21 -23.90
C LYS A 27 13.11 3.33 -23.71
N ASN A 28 12.22 3.18 -22.72
CA ASN A 28 11.14 4.10 -22.43
C ASN A 28 10.60 3.85 -21.01
N PRO A 29 10.72 4.82 -20.08
CA PRO A 29 10.20 4.69 -18.72
C PRO A 29 8.72 4.31 -18.63
N ALA A 30 7.88 4.77 -19.57
CA ALA A 30 6.47 4.42 -19.60
C ALA A 30 6.25 2.92 -19.83
N MET A 31 7.07 2.26 -20.65
CA MET A 31 6.95 0.81 -20.89
C MET A 31 7.34 -0.01 -19.65
N ALA A 32 8.41 0.40 -18.95
CA ALA A 32 8.78 -0.23 -17.69
C ALA A 32 7.68 -0.05 -16.65
N TYR A 33 7.12 1.15 -16.54
CA TYR A 33 5.99 1.44 -15.65
C TYR A 33 4.77 0.56 -15.97
N THR A 34 4.37 0.46 -17.23
CA THR A 34 3.27 -0.44 -17.66
C THR A 34 3.54 -1.88 -17.21
N ARG A 35 4.76 -2.39 -17.41
CA ARG A 35 5.12 -3.75 -17.00
C ARG A 35 5.04 -3.95 -15.48
N ILE A 36 5.50 -2.97 -14.70
CA ILE A 36 5.42 -3.01 -13.23
C ILE A 36 3.95 -3.00 -12.76
N VAL A 37 3.10 -2.18 -13.40
CA VAL A 37 1.66 -2.13 -13.12
C VAL A 37 0.97 -3.46 -13.44
N GLU A 38 1.32 -4.11 -14.55
CA GLU A 38 0.82 -5.45 -14.88
C GLU A 38 1.19 -6.48 -13.81
N ILE A 39 2.45 -6.48 -13.34
CA ILE A 39 2.91 -7.38 -12.27
C ILE A 39 2.12 -7.13 -10.99
N GLY A 40 1.94 -5.87 -10.60
CA GLY A 40 1.11 -5.50 -9.45
C GLY A 40 -0.32 -6.03 -9.60
N ARG A 41 -0.96 -5.80 -10.74
CA ARG A 41 -2.30 -6.30 -11.05
C ARG A 41 -2.39 -7.83 -10.93
N ASP A 42 -1.46 -8.56 -11.52
CA ASP A 42 -1.47 -10.02 -11.52
C ASP A 42 -1.30 -10.60 -10.11
N VAL A 43 -0.48 -9.97 -9.26
CA VAL A 43 -0.36 -10.33 -7.85
C VAL A 43 -1.64 -9.99 -7.09
N GLY A 44 -2.19 -8.79 -7.29
CA GLY A 44 -3.41 -8.33 -6.63
C GLY A 44 -4.63 -9.22 -6.91
N LEU A 45 -4.74 -9.79 -8.12
CA LEU A 45 -5.82 -10.72 -8.49
C LEU A 45 -5.90 -11.96 -7.58
N LYS A 46 -4.78 -12.45 -7.04
CA LYS A 46 -4.78 -13.58 -6.09
C LYS A 46 -5.49 -13.26 -4.77
N TYR A 47 -5.62 -11.98 -4.47
CA TYR A 47 -6.08 -11.44 -3.19
C TYR A 47 -7.37 -10.63 -3.34
N ASP A 48 -7.97 -10.62 -4.54
CA ASP A 48 -9.16 -9.82 -4.87
C ASP A 48 -8.97 -8.32 -4.59
N ILE A 49 -7.78 -7.79 -4.88
CA ILE A 49 -7.45 -6.36 -4.72
C ILE A 49 -6.75 -5.82 -5.97
N GLN A 50 -6.81 -4.49 -6.16
CA GLN A 50 -5.91 -3.82 -7.10
C GLN A 50 -4.65 -3.38 -6.36
N LEU A 51 -3.50 -3.90 -6.77
CA LEU A 51 -2.19 -3.58 -6.19
C LEU A 51 -1.39 -2.71 -7.16
N ILE A 52 -0.95 -1.53 -6.70
CA ILE A 52 -0.30 -0.52 -7.54
C ILE A 52 1.01 -0.09 -6.91
N VAL A 53 2.12 -0.37 -7.58
CA VAL A 53 3.46 0.16 -7.24
C VAL A 53 3.58 1.57 -7.78
N ASN A 54 3.90 2.53 -6.93
CA ASN A 54 3.90 3.95 -7.26
C ASN A 54 5.33 4.50 -7.30
N PHE A 55 5.53 5.54 -8.10
CA PHE A 55 6.79 6.27 -8.23
C PHE A 55 6.50 7.77 -8.09
N PRO A 56 6.25 8.26 -6.86
CA PRO A 56 5.72 9.62 -6.65
C PRO A 56 6.71 10.75 -6.96
N GLN A 57 7.99 10.43 -7.20
CA GLN A 57 9.05 11.38 -7.48
C GLN A 57 9.89 10.87 -8.66
N GLU A 58 10.44 11.80 -9.43
CA GLU A 58 11.44 11.50 -10.46
C GLU A 58 12.62 10.73 -9.85
N GLY A 59 13.20 9.79 -10.58
CA GLY A 59 14.32 9.00 -10.08
C GLY A 59 13.92 7.78 -9.22
N LYS A 60 12.66 7.66 -8.77
CA LYS A 60 12.24 6.52 -7.95
C LYS A 60 12.08 5.22 -8.74
N ILE A 61 11.76 5.28 -10.02
CA ILE A 61 11.64 4.09 -10.87
C ILE A 61 13.01 3.47 -11.18
N GLU A 62 14.09 4.20 -10.98
CA GLU A 62 15.47 3.72 -11.10
C GLU A 62 15.95 2.99 -9.83
N GLN A 63 15.21 3.11 -8.71
CA GLN A 63 15.57 2.50 -7.41
C GLN A 63 15.08 1.05 -7.32
N PHE A 64 15.64 0.17 -8.15
CA PHE A 64 15.20 -1.23 -8.28
C PHE A 64 15.09 -2.01 -6.95
N ASP A 65 15.97 -1.73 -5.99
CA ASP A 65 15.99 -2.43 -4.70
C ASP A 65 14.80 -2.08 -3.79
N MET A 66 14.08 -1.00 -4.12
CA MET A 66 12.93 -0.49 -3.37
C MET A 66 11.58 -0.98 -3.92
N TYR A 67 11.60 -1.73 -5.02
CA TYR A 67 10.39 -2.23 -5.65
C TYR A 67 9.63 -3.20 -4.74
N GLY A 68 8.39 -2.83 -4.40
CA GLY A 68 7.59 -3.58 -3.43
C GLY A 68 8.06 -3.43 -1.97
N LYS A 69 8.92 -2.46 -1.67
CA LYS A 69 9.37 -2.13 -0.29
C LYS A 69 8.98 -0.72 0.15
N GLN A 70 8.35 0.05 -0.73
CA GLN A 70 7.79 1.37 -0.45
C GLN A 70 6.72 1.72 -1.49
N ASP A 71 6.02 2.83 -1.25
CA ASP A 71 5.15 3.50 -2.23
C ASP A 71 4.13 2.57 -2.90
N LEU A 72 3.28 1.92 -2.10
CA LEU A 72 2.32 0.91 -2.56
C LEU A 72 0.89 1.32 -2.25
N SER A 73 -0.01 1.10 -3.19
CA SER A 73 -1.44 1.31 -3.02
C SER A 73 -2.19 -0.01 -3.16
N LEU A 74 -3.08 -0.28 -2.21
CA LEU A 74 -4.02 -1.39 -2.24
C LEU A 74 -5.42 -0.78 -2.40
N ILE A 75 -6.14 -1.14 -3.45
CA ILE A 75 -7.57 -0.81 -3.58
C ILE A 75 -8.34 -2.10 -3.31
N ILE A 76 -9.08 -2.12 -2.20
CA ILE A 76 -9.69 -3.33 -1.66
C ILE A 76 -11.17 -3.44 -2.05
N ASP A 77 -11.93 -2.36 -1.88
CA ASP A 77 -13.38 -2.38 -2.15
C ASP A 77 -13.84 -0.99 -2.54
N LYS A 78 -13.89 -0.73 -3.85
CA LYS A 78 -14.20 0.60 -4.42
C LYS A 78 -15.58 1.12 -4.03
N GLU A 79 -16.50 0.25 -3.62
CA GLU A 79 -17.86 0.64 -3.22
C GLU A 79 -17.91 1.07 -1.75
N ARG A 80 -16.96 0.60 -0.92
CA ARG A 80 -16.92 0.93 0.50
C ARG A 80 -16.74 2.43 0.75
N ARG A 81 -17.68 3.01 1.49
CA ARG A 81 -17.68 4.44 1.85
C ARG A 81 -17.31 4.72 3.31
N ASN A 82 -17.44 3.74 4.20
CA ASN A 82 -17.21 3.89 5.65
C ASN A 82 -16.32 2.78 6.20
N PHE A 83 -15.53 3.11 7.23
CA PHE A 83 -14.81 2.12 8.02
C PHE A 83 -15.78 1.22 8.81
N PRO A 84 -15.44 -0.04 9.08
CA PRO A 84 -16.27 -0.92 9.92
C PRO A 84 -16.11 -0.61 11.41
N ILE A 85 -15.06 0.11 11.76
CA ILE A 85 -14.71 0.51 13.12
C ILE A 85 -14.56 2.02 13.17
N TYR A 86 -14.63 2.59 14.36
CA TYR A 86 -14.42 4.00 14.53
C TYR A 86 -12.99 4.39 14.13
N ARG A 87 -12.88 5.49 13.39
CA ARG A 87 -11.60 6.00 12.89
C ARG A 87 -10.61 6.36 14.01
N HIS A 88 -11.08 6.75 15.19
CA HIS A 88 -10.18 7.00 16.32
C HIS A 88 -9.41 5.73 16.73
N ILE A 89 -10.01 4.54 16.62
CA ILE A 89 -9.34 3.26 16.91
C ILE A 89 -8.18 3.02 15.95
N ILE A 90 -8.36 3.34 14.66
CA ILE A 90 -7.30 3.26 13.64
C ILE A 90 -6.12 4.18 14.04
N LYS A 91 -6.41 5.41 14.45
CA LYS A 91 -5.41 6.40 14.86
C LYS A 91 -4.70 6.02 16.16
N GLU A 92 -5.43 5.49 17.14
CA GLU A 92 -4.88 5.02 18.41
C GLU A 92 -3.96 3.82 18.20
N LYS A 93 -4.35 2.88 17.36
CA LYS A 93 -3.49 1.73 17.01
C LYS A 93 -2.19 2.18 16.35
N ALA A 94 -2.23 3.21 15.51
CA ALA A 94 -1.03 3.78 14.94
C ALA A 94 -0.10 4.35 16.03
N LYS A 95 -0.63 5.08 17.02
CA LYS A 95 0.17 5.60 18.13
C LYS A 95 0.73 4.51 19.03
N GLU A 96 0.00 3.41 19.21
CA GLU A 96 0.47 2.24 19.96
C GLU A 96 1.73 1.64 19.32
N ILE A 97 1.77 1.54 17.99
CA ILE A 97 2.87 0.92 17.25
C ILE A 97 4.02 1.92 17.01
N PHE A 98 3.72 3.10 16.49
CA PHE A 98 4.75 4.07 16.07
C PHE A 98 5.15 5.07 17.17
N GLY A 99 4.50 5.05 18.33
CA GLY A 99 4.75 5.97 19.44
C GLY A 99 4.17 7.37 19.21
N ASP A 100 4.93 8.41 19.61
CA ASP A 100 4.51 9.82 19.48
C ASP A 100 4.63 10.32 18.04
N ILE A 101 3.58 10.05 17.26
CA ILE A 101 3.47 10.45 15.87
C ILE A 101 2.26 11.33 15.61
N LYS A 102 2.35 12.12 14.53
CA LYS A 102 1.20 12.87 14.04
C LYS A 102 0.19 11.93 13.38
N VAL A 103 -1.06 12.02 13.82
CA VAL A 103 -2.22 11.36 13.18
C VAL A 103 -3.32 12.38 12.98
N GLU A 104 -3.97 12.36 11.83
CA GLU A 104 -5.00 13.34 11.45
C GLU A 104 -6.11 12.67 10.62
N ASP A 105 -7.24 13.35 10.47
CA ASP A 105 -8.22 12.95 9.46
C ASP A 105 -7.63 13.21 8.08
N ALA A 106 -7.76 12.24 7.18
CA ALA A 106 -7.40 12.42 5.78
C ALA A 106 -8.59 13.03 5.03
N TYR A 107 -8.27 13.93 4.09
CA TYR A 107 -9.23 14.72 3.32
C TYR A 107 -10.39 13.88 2.79
N MET A 108 -11.60 14.44 2.90
CA MET A 108 -12.81 13.85 2.34
C MET A 108 -12.78 13.94 0.81
N TYR A 109 -12.66 12.80 0.14
CA TYR A 109 -12.84 12.70 -1.32
C TYR A 109 -14.05 11.82 -1.59
N GLU A 110 -15.01 12.30 -2.41
CA GLU A 110 -16.26 11.58 -2.72
C GLU A 110 -17.07 11.16 -1.47
N GLY A 111 -17.07 11.99 -0.42
CA GLY A 111 -17.79 11.68 0.84
C GLY A 111 -17.13 10.57 1.68
N LYS A 112 -15.89 10.19 1.37
CA LYS A 112 -15.11 9.20 2.12
C LYS A 112 -14.11 9.92 3.00
N GLU A 113 -14.27 9.80 4.32
CA GLU A 113 -13.35 10.40 5.29
C GLU A 113 -12.34 9.36 5.80
N GLY A 114 -11.06 9.63 5.61
CA GLY A 114 -9.97 8.72 5.96
C GLY A 114 -9.21 9.11 7.22
N ALA A 115 -8.17 8.34 7.52
CA ALA A 115 -7.14 8.71 8.49
C ALA A 115 -5.78 8.83 7.78
N ARG A 116 -4.95 9.76 8.25
CA ARG A 116 -3.55 9.87 7.86
C ARG A 116 -2.67 9.63 9.07
N VAL A 117 -1.69 8.77 8.89
CA VAL A 117 -0.66 8.43 9.88
C VAL A 117 0.69 8.85 9.32
N TRP A 118 1.41 9.70 10.04
CA TRP A 118 2.78 10.07 9.66
C TRP A 118 3.76 9.05 10.24
N THR A 119 4.70 8.62 9.42
CA THR A 119 5.83 7.78 9.83
C THR A 119 7.11 8.61 9.76
N ARG A 120 8.23 8.05 10.25
CA ARG A 120 9.53 8.74 10.20
C ARG A 120 9.93 9.21 8.79
N ASN A 121 9.56 8.43 7.77
CA ASN A 121 10.02 8.62 6.39
C ASN A 121 8.86 8.88 5.41
N GLY A 122 7.69 9.26 5.88
CA GLY A 122 6.54 9.48 5.00
C GLY A 122 5.20 9.40 5.71
N LYS A 123 4.24 8.76 5.06
CA LYS A 123 2.87 8.67 5.58
C LYS A 123 2.13 7.44 5.06
N ILE A 124 1.07 7.10 5.77
CA ILE A 124 0.09 6.10 5.37
C ILE A 124 -1.26 6.81 5.33
N ASP A 125 -1.90 6.78 4.17
CA ASP A 125 -3.26 7.28 3.95
C ASP A 125 -4.21 6.08 3.98
N ILE A 126 -5.06 6.02 4.99
CA ILE A 126 -6.05 4.97 5.22
C ILE A 126 -7.40 5.52 4.78
N LEU A 127 -7.99 4.94 3.74
CA LEU A 127 -9.34 5.24 3.27
C LEU A 127 -10.23 4.01 3.44
N PRO A 128 -11.57 4.17 3.52
CA PRO A 128 -12.48 3.03 3.65
C PRO A 128 -12.31 1.95 2.59
N HIS A 129 -11.97 2.33 1.36
CA HIS A 129 -11.85 1.46 0.19
C HIS A 129 -10.41 1.11 -0.21
N SER A 130 -9.43 1.85 0.32
CA SER A 130 -8.04 1.76 -0.14
C SER A 130 -7.05 2.11 0.96
N LEU A 131 -5.86 1.55 0.84
CA LEU A 131 -4.71 1.83 1.70
C LEU A 131 -3.57 2.29 0.82
N HIS A 132 -3.00 3.46 1.12
CA HIS A 132 -1.87 4.01 0.38
C HIS A 132 -0.69 4.24 1.32
N ILE A 133 0.43 3.59 1.04
CA ILE A 133 1.59 3.51 1.92
C ILE A 133 2.73 4.23 1.22
N TRP A 134 2.96 5.49 1.61
CA TRP A 134 3.94 6.40 1.01
C TRP A 134 5.21 6.47 1.86
N THR A 135 5.72 5.31 2.25
CA THR A 135 6.89 5.18 3.11
C THR A 135 7.53 3.79 2.93
N VAL A 136 8.71 3.60 3.51
CA VAL A 136 9.44 2.32 3.50
C VAL A 136 8.75 1.33 4.45
N PHE A 137 8.69 0.06 4.05
CA PHE A 137 8.11 -1.00 4.87
C PHE A 137 9.18 -1.54 5.84
N ASP A 138 9.23 -0.96 7.02
CA ASP A 138 9.90 -1.54 8.19
C ASP A 138 8.94 -2.45 8.98
N ASP A 139 9.42 -3.01 10.08
CA ASP A 139 8.64 -3.94 10.91
C ASP A 139 7.37 -3.28 11.48
N ASP A 140 7.45 -2.02 11.88
CA ASP A 140 6.31 -1.27 12.45
C ASP A 140 5.26 -0.97 11.37
N VAL A 141 5.70 -0.53 10.18
CA VAL A 141 4.80 -0.30 9.03
C VAL A 141 4.13 -1.59 8.62
N THR A 142 4.89 -2.68 8.56
CA THR A 142 4.38 -4.00 8.19
C THR A 142 3.34 -4.48 9.21
N THR A 143 3.65 -4.37 10.51
CA THR A 143 2.76 -4.75 11.61
C THR A 143 1.46 -3.95 11.58
N TYR A 144 1.53 -2.64 11.36
CA TYR A 144 0.36 -1.79 11.29
C TYR A 144 -0.49 -2.10 10.05
N CYS A 145 0.12 -2.33 8.89
CA CYS A 145 -0.61 -2.69 7.67
C CYS A 145 -1.25 -4.08 7.75
N ASP A 146 -0.61 -5.06 8.42
CA ASP A 146 -1.20 -6.36 8.72
C ASP A 146 -2.45 -6.20 9.60
N TRP A 147 -2.34 -5.41 10.68
CA TRP A 147 -3.48 -5.12 11.56
C TRP A 147 -4.62 -4.43 10.82
N LEU A 148 -4.33 -3.46 9.94
CA LEU A 148 -5.33 -2.78 9.12
C LEU A 148 -6.07 -3.75 8.19
N LEU A 149 -5.33 -4.64 7.52
CA LEU A 149 -5.98 -5.62 6.64
C LEU A 149 -6.92 -6.52 7.43
N GLU A 150 -6.50 -7.04 8.57
CA GLU A 150 -7.32 -7.91 9.41
C GLU A 150 -8.54 -7.19 10.02
N ASN A 151 -8.33 -6.02 10.62
CA ASN A 151 -9.31 -5.38 11.50
C ASN A 151 -10.14 -4.28 10.81
N VAL A 152 -9.69 -3.79 9.65
CA VAL A 152 -10.39 -2.74 8.90
C VAL A 152 -10.89 -3.28 7.57
N TYR A 153 -10.04 -3.93 6.77
CA TYR A 153 -10.39 -4.26 5.38
C TYR A 153 -11.06 -5.63 5.21
N LEU A 154 -10.66 -6.61 6.01
CA LEU A 154 -11.20 -7.98 6.01
C LEU A 154 -12.18 -8.24 7.15
N PHE A 155 -12.43 -7.24 8.00
CA PHE A 155 -13.38 -7.33 9.09
C PHE A 155 -14.76 -7.79 8.58
N GLY A 156 -15.26 -8.90 9.13
CA GLY A 156 -16.54 -9.48 8.76
C GLY A 156 -16.58 -10.25 7.43
N LYS A 157 -15.45 -10.41 6.71
CA LYS A 157 -15.33 -11.27 5.52
C LYS A 157 -14.95 -12.72 5.83
N LEU A 158 -14.80 -13.06 7.12
CA LEU A 158 -14.68 -14.44 7.63
C LEU A 158 -16.03 -14.84 8.24
N SER A 159 -16.98 -15.19 7.38
CA SER A 159 -18.28 -15.78 7.75
C SER A 159 -18.59 -16.94 6.82
#